data_AF-A0A1W9LMF7-F1
#
_entry.id   AF-A0A1W9LMF7-F1
#
_cell.length_a   1.000
_cell.length_b   1.000
_cell.length_c   1.000
_cell.angle_alpha   90.00
_cell.angle_beta   90.00
_cell.angle_gamma   90.00
#
_symmetry.space_group_name_H-M   'P 1'
#
loop_
_entity.id
_entity.type
_entity.pdbx_description
1 polymer ?
#
loop_
_entity_poly.entity_id
_entity_poly.type
_entity_poly.pdbx_seq_one_letter_code
_entity_poly.pdbx_strand_id
1 'polypeptide(L)' 'MLQSVREVGIEEGIEIGIQKGMKKGMEKGRLIGKILMAQLVIRQAVYSEQELEIKSIDELKRLLAETEMKMS' A
#
# COMPACT_ATOMS: atom_id res chain seq x y z
N MET A 1 15.73 -37.62 0.94
CA MET A 1 16.25 -36.45 0.18
C MET A 1 15.15 -35.64 -0.49
N LEU A 2 14.19 -36.22 -1.22
CA LEU A 2 13.11 -35.46 -1.89
C LEU A 2 12.15 -34.73 -0.93
N GLN A 3 11.89 -35.28 0.26
CA GLN A 3 11.01 -34.68 1.27
C GLN A 3 11.56 -33.34 1.78
N SER A 4 12.86 -33.28 2.05
CA SER A 4 13.55 -32.08 2.54
C SER A 4 13.60 -30.96 1.51
N VAL A 5 13.72 -31.27 0.22
CA VAL A 5 13.69 -30.25 -0.86
C VAL A 5 12.30 -29.61 -0.96
N ARG A 6 11.24 -30.39 -0.77
CA ARG A 6 9.86 -29.88 -0.79
C ARG A 6 9.56 -29.01 0.43
N GLU A 7 10.04 -29.39 1.60
CA GLU A 7 9.88 -28.61 2.85
C GLU A 7 10.58 -27.24 2.72
N VAL A 8 11.84 -27.21 2.27
CA VAL A 8 12.58 -25.96 2.04
C VAL A 8 11.88 -25.07 1.02
N GLY A 9 11.39 -25.63 -0.10
CA GLY A 9 10.68 -24.84 -1.11
C GLY A 9 9.35 -24.24 -0.62
N ILE A 10 8.66 -24.89 0.33
CA ILE A 10 7.44 -24.34 0.94
C ILE A 10 7.78 -23.22 1.92
N GLU A 11 8.80 -23.43 2.77
CA GLU A 11 9.25 -22.41 3.73
C GLU A 11 9.71 -21.13 3.03
N GLU A 12 10.57 -21.26 2.01
CA GLU A 12 11.03 -20.12 1.20
C GLU A 12 9.85 -19.43 0.49
N GLY A 13 8.92 -20.20 -0.04
CA GLY A 13 7.72 -19.66 -0.69
C GLY A 13 6.84 -18.83 0.25
N ILE A 14 6.64 -19.31 1.48
CA ILE A 14 5.90 -18.60 2.52
C ILE A 14 6.64 -17.32 2.92
N GLU A 15 7.95 -17.40 3.18
CA GLU A 15 8.76 -16.24 3.58
C GLU A 15 8.72 -15.14 2.52
N ILE A 16 8.94 -15.50 1.24
CA ILE A 16 8.86 -14.56 0.11
C ILE A 16 7.45 -13.95 0.01
N GLY A 17 6.42 -14.76 0.22
CA GLY A 17 5.02 -14.31 0.23
C GLY A 17 4.76 -13.26 1.31
N ILE A 18 5.20 -13.52 2.55
CA ILE A 18 5.07 -12.61 3.69
C ILE A 18 5.84 -11.32 3.43
N GLN A 19 7.11 -11.40 3.01
CA GLN A 19 7.93 -10.22 2.72
C GLN A 19 7.29 -9.32 1.64
N LYS A 20 6.81 -9.93 0.54
CA LYS A 20 6.10 -9.20 -0.52
C LYS A 20 4.80 -8.57 -0.02
N GLY A 21 4.03 -9.29 0.80
CA GLY A 21 2.81 -8.80 1.43
C GLY A 21 3.06 -7.59 2.33
N MET A 22 4.04 -7.70 3.24
CA MET A 22 4.44 -6.61 4.15
C MET A 22 4.91 -5.38 3.37
N LYS A 23 5.74 -5.57 2.34
CA LYS A 23 6.22 -4.45 1.51
C LYS A 23 5.07 -3.71 0.83
N LYS A 24 4.11 -4.44 0.25
CA LYS A 24 2.90 -3.84 -0.35
C LYS A 24 2.02 -3.14 0.68
N GLY A 25 1.84 -3.74 1.86
CA GLY A 25 1.09 -3.15 2.96
C GLY A 25 1.71 -1.82 3.44
N MET A 26 3.02 -1.78 3.63
CA MET A 26 3.74 -0.55 4.00
C MET A 26 3.65 0.53 2.91
N GLU A 27 3.80 0.16 1.63
CA GLU A 27 3.62 1.11 0.52
C GLU A 27 2.22 1.72 0.51
N LYS A 28 1.20 0.87 0.69
CA LYS A 28 -0.21 1.30 0.74
C LYS A 28 -0.46 2.24 1.91
N GLY A 29 -0.07 1.86 3.13
CA GLY A 29 -0.24 2.71 4.32
C GLY A 29 0.46 4.06 4.18
N ARG A 30 1.66 4.10 3.59
CA ARG A 30 2.38 5.34 3.32
C ARG A 30 1.63 6.24 2.34
N LEU A 31 1.02 5.69 1.29
CA LEU A 31 0.23 6.47 0.33
C LEU A 31 -1.04 7.03 0.97
N ILE A 32 -1.77 6.22 1.74
CA ILE A 32 -2.97 6.65 2.47
C ILE A 32 -2.64 7.83 3.39
N GLY A 33 -1.60 7.71 4.22
CA GLY A 33 -1.19 8.78 5.12
C GLY A 33 -0.81 10.07 4.39
N LYS A 34 -0.13 9.97 3.24
CA LYS A 34 0.19 11.15 2.41
C LYS A 34 -1.06 11.82 1.86
N ILE A 35 -2.02 11.06 1.35
CA ILE A 35 -3.28 11.60 0.81
C ILE A 35 -4.06 12.30 1.91
N LEU A 36 -4.24 11.65 3.07
CA LEU A 36 -4.93 12.24 4.21
C LEU A 36 -4.25 13.54 4.67
N MET A 37 -2.92 13.57 4.73
CA MET A 37 -2.17 14.77 5.08
C MET A 37 -2.35 15.88 4.04
N ALA A 38 -2.23 15.57 2.74
CA ALA A 38 -2.41 16.54 1.67
C ALA A 38 -3.82 17.15 1.68
N GLN A 39 -4.85 16.31 1.86
CA GLN A 39 -6.24 16.73 2.05
C GLN A 39 -6.42 17.69 3.23
N LEU A 40 -5.76 17.43 4.36
CA LEU A 40 -5.78 18.31 5.53
C LEU A 40 -5.12 19.66 5.23
N VAL A 41 -3.99 19.67 4.52
CA VAL A 41 -3.27 20.90 4.14
C VAL A 41 -4.14 21.80 3.25
N ILE A 42 -4.85 21.22 2.27
CA ILE A 42 -5.77 21.96 1.39
C ILE A 42 -7.18 22.17 1.98
N ARG A 43 -7.42 21.71 3.21
CA ARG A 43 -8.73 21.75 3.89
C ARG A 43 -9.87 21.11 3.09
N GLN A 44 -9.59 20.05 2.33
CA GLN A 44 -10.59 19.27 1.60
C GLN A 44 -10.52 17.80 2.00
N ALA A 45 -11.44 17.36 2.86
CA ALA A 45 -11.58 15.97 3.25
C ALA A 45 -12.41 15.19 2.21
N VAL A 46 -11.80 14.88 1.06
CA VAL A 46 -12.46 14.18 -0.06
C VAL A 46 -12.62 12.69 0.21
N TYR A 47 -11.60 12.06 0.79
CA TYR A 47 -11.62 10.63 1.14
C TYR A 47 -11.33 10.41 2.62
N SER A 48 -12.10 9.50 3.22
CA SER A 48 -11.79 8.88 4.51
C SER A 48 -10.72 7.80 4.39
N GLU A 49 -10.14 7.39 5.52
CA GLU A 49 -9.18 6.29 5.56
C GLU A 49 -9.78 4.99 5.01
N GLN A 50 -11.01 4.66 5.40
CA GLN A 50 -11.71 3.45 4.97
C GLN A 50 -11.94 3.41 3.45
N GLU A 51 -12.25 4.57 2.85
CA GLU A 51 -12.39 4.69 1.40
C GLU A 51 -11.05 4.54 0.66
N LEU A 52 -9.93 4.91 1.29
CA LEU A 52 -8.60 4.72 0.73
C LEU A 52 -8.09 3.29 0.92
N GLU A 53 -8.48 2.61 2.01
CA GLU A 53 -8.11 1.21 2.29
C GLU A 53 -8.64 0.22 1.26
N ILE A 54 -9.78 0.49 0.63
CA ILE A 54 -10.33 -0.38 -0.42
C ILE A 54 -9.68 -0.17 -1.80
N LYS A 55 -8.91 0.90 -1.98
CA LYS A 55 -8.29 1.25 -3.28
C LYS A 55 -7.02 0.46 -3.55
N SER A 56 -6.72 0.24 -4.82
CA SER A 56 -5.44 -0.30 -5.25
C SER A 56 -4.29 0.70 -5.03
N ILE A 57 -3.05 0.21 -4.98
CA ILE A 57 -1.86 1.07 -4.86
C ILE A 57 -1.78 2.07 -6.04
N ASP A 58 -2.16 1.65 -7.25
CA ASP A 58 -2.12 2.51 -8.44
C ASP A 58 -3.18 3.62 -8.39
N GLU A 59 -4.37 3.32 -7.88
CA GLU A 59 -5.38 4.35 -7.62
C GLU A 59 -4.89 5.35 -6.55
N LEU A 60 -4.30 4.86 -5.46
CA LEU A 60 -3.74 5.74 -4.43
C LEU A 60 -2.62 6.65 -4.97
N LYS A 61 -1.77 6.15 -5.87
CA LYS A 61 -0.74 6.97 -6.55
C LYS A 61 -1.38 8.07 -7.39
N ARG A 62 -2.44 7.77 -8.13
CA ARG A 62 -3.18 8.78 -8.93
C ARG A 62 -3.83 9.82 -8.03
N LEU A 63 -4.51 9.39 -6.97
CA LEU A 63 -5.17 10.29 -6.01
C LEU A 63 -4.17 11.21 -5.29
N LEU A 64 -3.01 10.69 -4.91
CA LEU A 64 -1.95 11.51 -4.32
C LEU A 64 -1.51 12.59 -5.30
N ALA A 65 -1.22 12.24 -6.56
CA ALA A 65 -0.83 13.22 -7.58
C ALA A 65 -1.93 14.27 -7.82
N GLU A 66 -3.19 13.86 -7.88
CA GLU A 66 -4.32 14.79 -8.02
C GLU A 66 -4.46 15.73 -6.81
N THR A 67 -4.21 15.24 -5.60
CA THR A 67 -4.29 16.05 -4.37
C THR A 67 -3.12 17.02 -4.29
N GLU A 68 -1.91 16.59 -4.67
CA GLU A 68 -0.71 17.44 -4.75
C GLU A 68 -0.86 18.53 -5.84
N MET A 69 -1.49 18.23 -6.98
CA MET A 69 -1.76 19.24 -8.02
C MET A 69 -2.66 20.39 -7.52
N LYS A 70 -3.58 20.10 -6.60
CA LYS A 70 -4.45 21.13 -5.99
C LYS A 70 -3.73 21.99 -4.94
N MET A 71 -2.53 21.60 -4.52
CA MET A 71 -1.69 22.36 -3.58
C MET A 71 -0.81 23.40 -4.29
N SER A 72 -0.63 23.28 -5.61
CA SER A 72 0.15 24.20 -6.44
C SER A 72 -0.68 25.42 -6.82
#